data_AF-A0A285JQ68-F1
#
_entry.id   AF-A0A285JQ68-F1
#
_cell.length_a   1.000
_cell.length_b   1.000
_cell.length_c   1.000
_cell.angle_alpha   90.00
_cell.angle_beta   90.00
_cell.angle_gamma   90.00
#
_symmetry.space_group_name_H-M   'P 1'
#
loop_
_entity.id
_entity.type
_entity.pdbx_description
1 polymer ?
#
loop_
_entity_poly.entity_id
_entity_poly.type
_entity_poly.pdbx_seq_one_letter_code
_entity_poly.pdbx_strand_id
1 'polypeptide(L)'
;MLHSLLCLTAAAVLGATPTVPPPAAGQAQARGDAVIESGHIDIGPTLRDGRWSVQIHDDHTVPAVWREPAATVLRIRDTARQAVPDDEAYAFLGEKPGTRVHVVPQTEKPDVVWIGWNTQDPAALKAIDRGVTMNLRGAQGPGAVTVFLQSGNLGAPQVLWSSAKPYPQPIWVEANTHTHANWVFGKPGVYLLALDITAGDASASTVLRLAVGDATDPDDARTAAFTQPLPSGSAAAAFKDSPSRTSMTPFLFGGGALVAALIASLALRQSAVRRRAEKERAAR
;
A
#
# COMPACT_ATOMS: atom_id res chain seq x y z
N MET A 1 56.61 14.21 -27.12
CA MET A 1 55.51 13.24 -27.02
C MET A 1 55.19 13.03 -25.54
N LEU A 2 54.16 13.68 -25.01
CA LEU A 2 53.62 13.39 -23.68
C LEU A 2 52.10 13.54 -23.80
N HIS A 3 51.38 12.42 -23.73
CA HIS A 3 49.92 12.39 -23.78
C HIS A 3 49.38 12.61 -22.36
N SER A 4 48.71 13.73 -22.12
CA SER A 4 47.92 13.96 -20.91
C SER A 4 46.58 13.24 -21.05
N LEU A 5 46.38 12.16 -20.28
CA LEU A 5 45.08 11.54 -20.10
C LEU A 5 44.24 12.40 -19.14
N LEU A 6 43.13 12.94 -19.64
CA LEU A 6 42.06 13.51 -18.83
C LEU A 6 41.24 12.36 -18.24
N CYS A 7 41.34 12.13 -16.92
CA CYS A 7 40.40 11.29 -16.19
C CYS A 7 39.06 12.03 -16.07
N LEU A 8 38.07 11.62 -16.87
CA LEU A 8 36.67 11.95 -16.62
C LEU A 8 36.20 11.15 -15.40
N THR A 9 36.01 11.81 -14.26
CA THR A 9 35.29 11.22 -13.12
C THR A 9 33.79 11.32 -13.39
N ALA A 10 33.16 10.19 -13.69
CA ALA A 10 31.71 10.09 -13.70
C ALA A 10 31.21 10.11 -12.24
N ALA A 11 30.67 11.24 -11.80
CA ALA A 11 29.95 11.30 -10.53
C ALA A 11 28.63 10.54 -10.68
N ALA A 12 28.54 9.38 -10.04
CA ALA A 12 27.27 8.67 -9.89
C ALA A 12 26.38 9.49 -8.94
N VAL A 13 25.33 10.11 -9.48
CA VAL A 13 24.26 10.67 -8.66
C VAL A 13 23.46 9.48 -8.13
N LEU A 14 23.71 9.09 -6.89
CA LEU A 14 22.80 8.25 -6.11
C LEU A 14 21.50 9.05 -5.93
N GLY A 15 20.46 8.69 -6.69
CA GLY A 15 19.12 9.18 -6.42
C GLY A 15 18.68 8.69 -5.04
N ALA A 16 18.67 9.59 -4.06
CA ALA A 16 18.08 9.31 -2.76
C ALA A 16 16.59 9.08 -2.97
N THR A 17 16.09 7.89 -2.63
CA THR A 17 14.66 7.69 -2.44
C THR A 17 14.21 8.63 -1.33
N PRO A 18 13.21 9.51 -1.55
CA PRO A 18 12.71 10.37 -0.50
C PRO A 18 12.28 9.51 0.68
N THR A 19 12.89 9.73 1.84
CA THR A 19 12.47 9.08 3.09
C THR A 19 11.24 9.80 3.60
N VAL A 20 10.06 9.20 3.39
CA VAL A 20 8.80 9.71 3.94
C VAL A 20 8.81 9.49 5.46
N PRO A 21 8.64 10.54 6.29
CA PRO A 21 8.61 10.39 7.73
C PRO A 21 7.33 9.68 8.19
N PRO A 22 7.38 8.87 9.26
CA PRO A 22 6.18 8.24 9.80
C PRO A 22 5.18 9.27 10.36
N PRO A 23 3.88 8.93 10.43
CA PRO A 23 2.86 9.79 11.02
C PRO A 23 3.18 10.21 12.46
N ALA A 24 3.07 11.50 12.76
CA ALA A 24 3.32 12.04 14.09
C ALA A 24 2.08 11.97 15.01
N ALA A 25 2.30 11.90 16.33
CA ALA A 25 1.21 11.92 17.30
C ALA A 25 0.49 13.27 17.28
N GLY A 26 -0.86 13.24 17.28
CA GLY A 26 -1.67 14.46 17.29
C GLY A 26 -1.75 15.21 15.95
N GLN A 27 -1.33 14.58 14.84
CA GLN A 27 -1.59 15.11 13.50
C GLN A 27 -3.08 15.44 13.30
N ALA A 28 -3.33 16.53 12.56
CA ALA A 28 -4.67 17.04 12.36
C ALA A 28 -5.51 16.12 11.48
N GLN A 29 -6.80 16.01 11.80
CA GLN A 29 -7.81 15.46 10.92
C GLN A 29 -8.33 16.57 10.01
N ALA A 30 -8.08 16.47 8.71
CA ALA A 30 -8.69 17.39 7.75
C ALA A 30 -10.19 17.11 7.65
N ARG A 31 -10.98 18.18 7.54
CA ARG A 31 -12.44 18.12 7.40
C ARG A 31 -12.84 18.53 6.00
N GLY A 32 -13.94 17.95 5.52
CA GLY A 32 -14.51 18.27 4.23
C GLY A 32 -13.92 17.48 3.07
N ASP A 33 -14.39 17.83 1.89
CA ASP A 33 -14.11 17.13 0.66
C ASP A 33 -12.69 17.39 0.14
N ALA A 34 -12.05 16.34 -0.37
CA ALA A 34 -10.75 16.42 -1.03
C ALA A 34 -10.73 15.60 -2.33
N VAL A 35 -9.90 16.06 -3.28
CA VAL A 35 -9.48 15.30 -4.45
C VAL A 35 -7.96 15.30 -4.45
N ILE A 36 -7.34 14.12 -4.43
CA ILE A 36 -5.89 13.95 -4.42
C ILE A 36 -5.48 13.31 -5.73
N GLU A 37 -4.65 14.01 -6.50
CA GLU A 37 -4.27 13.62 -7.86
C GLU A 37 -2.77 13.38 -8.07
N SER A 38 -1.96 13.74 -7.08
CA SER A 38 -0.51 13.56 -7.09
C SER A 38 0.05 13.52 -5.67
N GLY A 39 1.24 12.94 -5.52
CA GLY A 39 1.97 12.92 -4.26
C GLY A 39 1.63 11.71 -3.38
N HIS A 40 2.34 11.61 -2.27
CA HIS A 40 2.32 10.46 -1.39
C HIS A 40 1.04 10.44 -0.52
N ILE A 41 0.42 9.26 -0.47
CA ILE A 41 -0.63 8.94 0.48
C ILE A 41 -0.49 7.49 0.93
N ASP A 42 -0.93 7.21 2.16
CA ASP A 42 -1.05 5.85 2.66
C ASP A 42 -2.43 5.59 3.25
N ILE A 43 -2.96 4.40 3.01
CA ILE A 43 -4.16 3.90 3.69
C ILE A 43 -3.70 3.15 4.94
N GLY A 44 -4.25 3.48 6.10
CA GLY A 44 -3.80 2.86 7.35
C GLY A 44 -4.85 2.86 8.45
N PRO A 45 -4.70 1.96 9.44
CA PRO A 45 -5.53 1.99 10.63
C PRO A 45 -5.11 3.15 11.52
N THR A 46 -6.09 3.79 12.14
CA THR A 46 -5.91 4.81 13.18
C THR A 46 -6.69 4.42 14.41
N LEU A 47 -6.19 4.82 15.57
CA LEU A 47 -6.91 4.69 16.84
C LEU A 47 -7.09 6.06 17.48
N ARG A 48 -8.33 6.53 17.63
CA ARG A 48 -8.67 7.80 18.26
C ARG A 48 -9.78 7.57 19.27
N ASP A 49 -9.59 8.00 20.51
CA ASP A 49 -10.60 7.86 21.58
C ASP A 49 -11.13 6.41 21.73
N GLY A 50 -10.25 5.41 21.57
CA GLY A 50 -10.60 3.99 21.63
C GLY A 50 -11.32 3.44 20.39
N ARG A 51 -11.55 4.26 19.36
CA ARG A 51 -12.20 3.89 18.11
C ARG A 51 -11.18 3.63 17.01
N TRP A 52 -11.26 2.43 16.41
CA TRP A 52 -10.50 2.07 15.21
C TRP A 52 -11.14 2.67 13.96
N SER A 53 -10.33 3.14 13.02
CA SER A 53 -10.81 3.63 11.71
C SER A 53 -9.77 3.38 10.64
N VAL A 54 -10.20 3.20 9.39
CA VAL A 54 -9.30 3.21 8.23
C VAL A 54 -9.29 4.62 7.65
N GLN A 55 -8.14 5.26 7.64
CA GLN A 55 -7.94 6.64 7.19
C GLN A 55 -6.94 6.70 6.04
N ILE A 56 -6.90 7.83 5.34
CA ILE A 56 -5.84 8.18 4.40
C ILE A 56 -4.89 9.14 5.13
N HIS A 57 -3.64 8.74 5.32
CA HIS A 57 -2.56 9.67 5.68
C HIS A 57 -2.16 10.43 4.41
N ASP A 58 -2.35 11.73 4.45
CA ASP A 58 -2.02 12.64 3.36
C ASP A 58 -0.87 13.55 3.78
N ASP A 59 0.32 13.28 3.23
CA ASP A 59 1.50 14.13 3.35
C ASP A 59 1.93 14.76 2.01
N HIS A 60 1.07 14.70 0.98
CA HIS A 60 1.20 15.62 -0.17
C HIS A 60 0.95 17.07 0.28
N THR A 61 0.17 17.25 1.35
CA THR A 61 0.02 18.51 2.06
C THR A 61 1.03 18.66 3.18
N VAL A 62 1.50 19.90 3.41
CA VAL A 62 2.40 20.23 4.52
C VAL A 62 1.76 21.31 5.39
N PRO A 63 1.51 21.06 6.69
CA PRO A 63 1.76 19.79 7.41
C PRO A 63 0.83 18.66 6.95
N ALA A 64 1.30 17.42 7.11
CA ALA A 64 0.52 16.22 6.80
C ALA A 64 -0.75 16.10 7.66
N VAL A 65 -1.80 15.50 7.09
CA VAL A 65 -3.13 15.36 7.70
C VAL A 65 -3.69 13.96 7.52
N TRP A 66 -4.61 13.58 8.39
CA TRP A 66 -5.46 12.40 8.19
C TRP A 66 -6.77 12.81 7.51
N ARG A 67 -7.27 11.97 6.59
CA ARG A 67 -8.51 12.20 5.86
C ARG A 67 -9.44 11.00 5.88
N GLU A 68 -10.73 11.30 5.95
CA GLU A 68 -11.78 10.29 5.81
C GLU A 68 -11.86 9.79 4.35
N PRO A 69 -11.77 8.47 4.10
CA PRO A 69 -11.89 7.94 2.74
C PRO A 69 -13.26 8.23 2.10
N ALA A 70 -14.30 8.43 2.92
CA ALA A 70 -15.63 8.79 2.44
C ALA A 70 -15.71 10.18 1.79
N ALA A 71 -14.85 11.11 2.22
CA ALA A 71 -14.79 12.48 1.73
C ALA A 71 -13.60 12.73 0.78
N THR A 72 -12.83 11.69 0.46
CA THR A 72 -11.60 11.81 -0.33
C THR A 72 -11.71 11.00 -1.61
N VAL A 73 -11.49 11.64 -2.74
CA VAL A 73 -11.39 10.97 -4.05
C VAL A 73 -9.92 10.91 -4.46
N LEU A 74 -9.42 9.72 -4.77
CA LEU A 74 -8.12 9.53 -5.38
C LEU A 74 -8.26 9.61 -6.90
N ARG A 75 -7.74 10.67 -7.51
CA ARG A 75 -7.82 10.89 -8.96
C ARG A 75 -6.58 10.34 -9.63
N ILE A 76 -6.78 9.41 -10.55
CA ILE A 76 -5.70 8.80 -11.33
C ILE A 76 -5.80 9.34 -12.76
N ARG A 77 -4.93 10.31 -13.08
CA ARG A 77 -4.93 11.00 -14.37
C ARG A 77 -4.42 10.16 -15.53
N ASP A 78 -4.64 10.61 -16.76
CA ASP A 78 -4.10 9.97 -17.96
C ASP A 78 -2.56 10.02 -18.05
N THR A 79 -1.91 10.87 -17.25
CA THR A 79 -0.45 10.86 -17.00
C THR A 79 0.05 9.52 -16.43
N ALA A 80 -0.84 8.75 -15.79
CA ALA A 80 -0.57 7.42 -15.25
C ALA A 80 -0.71 6.29 -16.29
N ARG A 81 -1.08 6.58 -17.55
CA ARG A 81 -1.31 5.53 -18.56
C ARG A 81 -0.01 4.87 -19.01
N GLN A 82 0.01 3.55 -18.95
CA GLN A 82 1.09 2.70 -19.40
C GLN A 82 0.56 1.59 -20.31
N ALA A 83 1.42 1.08 -21.20
CA ALA A 83 1.10 -0.09 -21.99
C ALA A 83 1.31 -1.35 -21.14
N VAL A 84 0.38 -2.30 -21.21
CA VAL A 84 0.56 -3.64 -20.64
C VAL A 84 1.82 -4.27 -21.26
N PRO A 85 2.78 -4.75 -20.46
CA PRO A 85 3.98 -5.38 -20.97
C PRO A 85 3.68 -6.60 -21.86
N ASP A 86 4.49 -6.79 -22.90
CA ASP A 86 4.50 -8.01 -23.71
C ASP A 86 5.37 -9.07 -23.05
N ASP A 87 4.93 -9.52 -21.88
CA ASP A 87 5.60 -10.52 -21.05
C ASP A 87 4.54 -11.34 -20.31
N GLU A 88 4.63 -12.67 -20.44
CA GLU A 88 3.72 -13.63 -19.83
C GLU A 88 3.63 -13.46 -18.29
N ALA A 89 4.68 -12.93 -17.66
CA ALA A 89 4.66 -12.61 -16.23
C ALA A 89 3.56 -11.62 -15.85
N TYR A 90 3.02 -10.84 -16.80
CA TYR A 90 1.94 -9.87 -16.61
C TYR A 90 0.57 -10.34 -17.12
N ALA A 91 0.44 -11.58 -17.57
CA ALA A 91 -0.83 -12.15 -18.05
C ALA A 91 -1.95 -12.08 -17.00
N PHE A 92 -1.62 -12.03 -15.70
CA PHE A 92 -2.57 -11.86 -14.60
C PHE A 92 -3.37 -10.55 -14.65
N LEU A 93 -2.92 -9.55 -15.41
CA LEU A 93 -3.67 -8.30 -15.63
C LEU A 93 -4.94 -8.54 -16.45
N GLY A 94 -5.00 -9.63 -17.23
CA GLY A 94 -6.16 -9.98 -18.05
C GLY A 94 -6.37 -9.07 -19.27
N GLU A 95 -5.42 -8.17 -19.55
CA GLU A 95 -5.44 -7.22 -20.66
C GLU A 95 -4.42 -7.65 -21.72
N LYS A 96 -4.69 -7.34 -22.99
CA LYS A 96 -3.76 -7.69 -24.08
C LYS A 96 -2.47 -6.86 -23.98
N PRO A 97 -1.29 -7.43 -24.31
CA PRO A 97 -0.07 -6.65 -24.48
C PRO A 97 -0.29 -5.40 -25.35
N GLY A 98 0.31 -4.28 -24.94
CA GLY A 98 0.15 -2.99 -25.62
C GLY A 98 -1.14 -2.22 -25.28
N THR A 99 -2.12 -2.84 -24.61
CA THR A 99 -3.33 -2.13 -24.14
C THR A 99 -2.95 -1.03 -23.16
N ARG A 100 -3.51 0.16 -23.32
CA ARG A 100 -3.24 1.29 -22.42
C ARG A 100 -4.14 1.21 -21.18
N VAL A 101 -3.53 0.97 -20.03
CA VAL A 101 -4.17 0.91 -18.71
C VAL A 101 -3.64 2.02 -17.82
N HIS A 102 -4.37 2.38 -16.75
CA HIS A 102 -3.89 3.37 -15.77
C HIS A 102 -3.13 2.67 -14.65
N VAL A 103 -1.88 3.05 -14.43
CA VAL A 103 -0.98 2.44 -13.45
C VAL A 103 -0.51 3.47 -12.44
N VAL A 104 -0.90 3.28 -11.18
CA VAL A 104 -0.22 3.92 -10.05
C VAL A 104 0.99 3.06 -9.69
N PRO A 105 2.22 3.57 -9.89
CA PRO A 105 3.42 2.76 -9.72
C PRO A 105 3.81 2.57 -8.26
N GLN A 106 4.45 1.43 -7.96
CA GLN A 106 5.07 1.15 -6.66
C GLN A 106 6.16 2.17 -6.30
N THR A 107 6.89 2.66 -7.30
CA THR A 107 7.88 3.74 -7.14
C THR A 107 7.22 5.07 -7.48
N GLU A 108 7.47 6.09 -6.66
CA GLU A 108 6.92 7.42 -6.88
C GLU A 108 7.17 7.93 -8.30
N LYS A 109 6.14 8.53 -8.89
CA LYS A 109 6.20 9.18 -10.19
C LYS A 109 5.57 10.57 -10.08
N PRO A 110 6.22 11.63 -10.59
CA PRO A 110 5.62 12.96 -10.67
C PRO A 110 4.25 12.93 -11.36
N ASP A 111 3.36 13.81 -10.91
CA ASP A 111 2.01 14.00 -11.46
C ASP A 111 1.10 12.75 -11.42
N VAL A 112 1.41 11.80 -10.53
CA VAL A 112 0.59 10.63 -10.24
C VAL A 112 0.48 10.50 -8.72
N VAL A 113 -0.73 10.20 -8.23
CA VAL A 113 -0.93 9.87 -6.81
C VAL A 113 -0.14 8.61 -6.46
N TRP A 114 0.65 8.62 -5.40
CA TRP A 114 1.48 7.50 -4.97
C TRP A 114 0.80 6.82 -3.79
N ILE A 115 0.13 5.69 -4.08
CA ILE A 115 -0.82 5.02 -3.18
C ILE A 115 -0.13 3.85 -2.46
N GLY A 116 0.02 4.00 -1.15
CA GLY A 116 0.56 2.98 -0.26
C GLY A 116 -0.39 2.61 0.87
N TRP A 117 0.17 1.86 1.82
CA TRP A 117 -0.41 1.62 3.13
C TRP A 117 0.66 1.70 4.21
N ASN A 118 0.23 2.08 5.40
CA ASN A 118 1.10 2.07 6.57
C ASN A 118 0.36 1.58 7.83
N THR A 119 1.14 1.10 8.81
CA THR A 119 0.66 0.69 10.15
C THR A 119 1.33 1.52 11.25
N GLN A 120 1.64 2.79 10.93
CA GLN A 120 2.54 3.62 11.73
C GLN A 120 1.84 4.71 12.55
N ASP A 121 0.50 4.79 12.52
CA ASP A 121 -0.25 5.66 13.44
C ASP A 121 0.16 5.38 14.90
N PRO A 122 0.66 6.37 15.67
CA PRO A 122 1.27 6.10 16.98
C PRO A 122 0.33 5.47 18.01
N ALA A 123 -0.99 5.74 17.93
CA ALA A 123 -1.96 5.16 18.84
C ALA A 123 -2.32 3.73 18.42
N ALA A 124 -2.57 3.51 17.12
CA ALA A 124 -2.78 2.18 16.56
C ALA A 124 -1.58 1.26 16.82
N LEU A 125 -0.37 1.75 16.58
CA LEU A 125 0.87 0.99 16.73
C LEU A 125 1.10 0.50 18.17
N LYS A 126 0.67 1.27 19.16
CA LYS A 126 0.72 0.85 20.58
C LYS A 126 -0.29 -0.24 20.93
N ALA A 127 -1.38 -0.34 20.16
CA ALA A 127 -2.46 -1.29 20.39
C ALA A 127 -2.35 -2.55 19.53
N ILE A 128 -1.63 -2.49 18.41
CA ILE A 128 -1.31 -3.64 17.55
C ILE A 128 -0.11 -4.38 18.16
N ASP A 129 -0.23 -5.71 18.28
CA ASP A 129 0.88 -6.57 18.69
C ASP A 129 1.84 -6.84 17.52
N ARG A 130 1.40 -7.67 16.55
CA ARG A 130 2.27 -8.13 15.44
C ARG A 130 2.03 -7.43 14.11
N GLY A 131 0.82 -6.95 13.88
CA GLY A 131 0.41 -6.44 12.59
C GLY A 131 -1.11 -6.47 12.42
N VAL A 132 -1.53 -6.19 11.20
CA VAL A 132 -2.94 -6.15 10.80
C VAL A 132 -3.15 -7.03 9.57
N THR A 133 -4.38 -7.50 9.38
CA THR A 133 -4.79 -8.05 8.09
C THR A 133 -5.59 -7.00 7.35
N MET A 134 -5.17 -6.62 6.15
CA MET A 134 -5.97 -5.78 5.26
C MET A 134 -6.70 -6.69 4.27
N ASN A 135 -8.00 -6.53 4.11
CA ASN A 135 -8.79 -7.33 3.18
C ASN A 135 -9.41 -6.46 2.09
N LEU A 136 -9.24 -6.86 0.83
CA LEU A 136 -10.15 -6.43 -0.22
C LEU A 136 -11.43 -7.26 -0.12
N ARG A 137 -12.54 -6.58 0.18
CA ARG A 137 -13.86 -7.18 0.41
C ARG A 137 -14.72 -7.16 -0.84
N GLY A 138 -14.46 -6.21 -1.72
CA GLY A 138 -15.13 -6.08 -3.01
C GLY A 138 -14.59 -4.90 -3.80
N ALA A 139 -14.75 -4.96 -5.12
CA ALA A 139 -14.45 -3.87 -6.03
C ALA A 139 -15.61 -3.66 -6.99
N GLN A 140 -15.96 -2.42 -7.24
CA GLN A 140 -16.96 -2.00 -8.23
C GLN A 140 -16.31 -0.97 -9.15
N GLY A 141 -16.47 -1.15 -10.46
CA GLY A 141 -15.93 -0.26 -11.48
C GLY A 141 -16.08 -0.84 -12.90
N PRO A 142 -15.73 -0.07 -13.94
CA PRO A 142 -15.95 -0.45 -15.34
C PRO A 142 -14.97 -1.50 -15.89
N GLY A 143 -13.83 -1.70 -15.23
CA GLY A 143 -12.79 -2.65 -15.62
C GLY A 143 -12.19 -3.36 -14.40
N ALA A 144 -11.24 -4.26 -14.64
CA ALA A 144 -10.53 -4.92 -13.55
C ALA A 144 -9.65 -3.92 -12.77
N VAL A 145 -9.51 -4.15 -11.47
CA VAL A 145 -8.47 -3.54 -10.64
C VAL A 145 -7.57 -4.63 -10.08
N THR A 146 -6.26 -4.42 -10.18
CA THR A 146 -5.25 -5.35 -9.67
C THR A 146 -4.18 -4.59 -8.91
N VAL A 147 -3.79 -5.10 -7.74
CA VAL A 147 -2.71 -4.58 -6.91
C VAL A 147 -1.64 -5.64 -6.77
N PHE A 148 -0.39 -5.29 -7.06
CA PHE A 148 0.72 -6.23 -7.01
C PHE A 148 2.03 -5.57 -6.57
N LEU A 149 2.91 -6.37 -5.97
CA LEU A 149 4.28 -5.99 -5.67
C LEU A 149 5.21 -6.51 -6.75
N GLN A 150 6.17 -5.68 -7.12
CA GLN A 150 7.28 -6.08 -7.97
C GLN A 150 8.56 -6.03 -7.16
N SER A 151 9.17 -7.19 -6.94
CA SER A 151 10.50 -7.23 -6.32
C SER A 151 11.53 -6.76 -7.35
N GLY A 152 12.39 -5.82 -6.95
CA GLY A 152 13.42 -5.21 -7.82
C GLY A 152 14.55 -6.18 -8.25
N ASN A 153 14.46 -7.45 -7.89
CA ASN A 153 15.45 -8.50 -8.17
C ASN A 153 15.07 -9.38 -9.37
N LEU A 154 14.32 -8.86 -10.33
CA LEU A 154 13.81 -9.57 -11.52
C LEU A 154 12.86 -10.74 -11.19
N GLY A 155 12.34 -10.83 -9.96
CA GLY A 155 11.32 -11.82 -9.59
C GLY A 155 9.99 -11.57 -10.31
N ALA A 156 9.14 -12.59 -10.38
CA ALA A 156 7.80 -12.42 -10.94
C ALA A 156 6.94 -11.46 -10.08
N PRO A 157 6.00 -10.71 -10.68
CA PRO A 157 5.03 -9.91 -9.95
C PRO A 157 4.25 -10.75 -8.92
N GLN A 158 4.12 -10.24 -7.70
CA GLN A 158 3.30 -10.85 -6.65
C GLN A 158 1.95 -10.14 -6.58
N VAL A 159 0.90 -10.77 -7.12
CA VAL A 159 -0.47 -10.26 -7.02
C VAL A 159 -0.97 -10.32 -5.58
N LEU A 160 -1.33 -9.17 -5.03
CA LEU A 160 -1.90 -9.02 -3.70
C LEU A 160 -3.43 -9.04 -3.75
N TRP A 161 -4.00 -8.17 -4.60
CA TRP A 161 -5.44 -8.05 -4.80
C TRP A 161 -5.77 -8.07 -6.29
N SER A 162 -6.90 -8.66 -6.65
CA SER A 162 -7.44 -8.57 -8.01
C SER A 162 -8.95 -8.71 -7.99
N SER A 163 -9.67 -7.80 -8.65
CA SER A 163 -11.12 -7.87 -8.72
C SER A 163 -11.66 -9.05 -9.52
N ALA A 164 -10.80 -9.75 -10.25
CA ALA A 164 -11.15 -10.98 -10.97
C ALA A 164 -11.11 -12.24 -10.09
N LYS A 165 -10.63 -12.13 -8.84
CA LYS A 165 -10.56 -13.24 -7.88
C LYS A 165 -11.69 -13.14 -6.85
N PRO A 166 -12.11 -14.27 -6.24
CA PRO A 166 -13.09 -14.27 -5.16
C PRO A 166 -12.67 -13.39 -3.97
N TYR A 167 -13.65 -12.90 -3.23
CA TYR A 167 -13.46 -12.11 -2.00
C TYR A 167 -13.85 -12.94 -0.76
N PRO A 168 -13.30 -12.62 0.44
CA PRO A 168 -12.31 -11.59 0.72
C PRO A 168 -10.88 -12.00 0.30
N GLN A 169 -10.00 -11.02 0.09
CA GLN A 169 -8.60 -11.24 -0.26
C GLN A 169 -7.68 -10.65 0.83
N PRO A 170 -7.20 -11.47 1.80
CA PRO A 170 -6.37 -11.01 2.90
C PRO A 170 -4.92 -10.77 2.48
N ILE A 171 -4.34 -9.69 3.01
CA ILE A 171 -2.88 -9.50 3.08
C ILE A 171 -2.48 -9.20 4.53
N TRP A 172 -1.44 -9.88 5.01
CA TRP A 172 -0.86 -9.58 6.31
C TRP A 172 0.15 -8.44 6.18
N VAL A 173 0.04 -7.44 7.05
CA VAL A 173 0.95 -6.30 7.13
C VAL A 173 1.50 -6.21 8.54
N GLU A 174 2.82 -6.27 8.69
CA GLU A 174 3.46 -6.18 10.01
C GLU A 174 3.24 -4.81 10.65
N ALA A 175 3.31 -4.77 11.98
CA ALA A 175 3.31 -3.51 12.72
C ALA A 175 4.50 -2.63 12.31
N ASN A 176 4.33 -1.31 12.33
CA ASN A 176 5.35 -0.34 11.96
C ASN A 176 5.91 -0.51 10.53
N THR A 177 5.03 -0.89 9.58
CA THR A 177 5.37 -1.08 8.17
C THR A 177 4.80 0.04 7.33
N HIS A 178 5.52 0.36 6.26
CA HIS A 178 5.16 1.29 5.20
C HIS A 178 5.40 0.59 3.86
N THR A 179 4.42 0.56 2.96
CA THR A 179 4.59 -0.13 1.67
C THR A 179 3.77 0.53 0.57
N HIS A 180 4.40 0.69 -0.59
CA HIS A 180 3.74 1.06 -1.83
C HIS A 180 3.67 -0.14 -2.78
N ALA A 181 2.67 -0.15 -3.64
CA ALA A 181 2.45 -1.22 -4.61
C ALA A 181 2.02 -0.66 -5.96
N ASN A 182 2.04 -1.51 -6.98
CA ASN A 182 1.48 -1.15 -8.28
C ASN A 182 -0.03 -1.37 -8.25
N TRP A 183 -0.81 -0.34 -8.56
CA TRP A 183 -2.25 -0.45 -8.77
C TRP A 183 -2.54 -0.27 -10.26
N VAL A 184 -3.30 -1.20 -10.84
CA VAL A 184 -3.65 -1.18 -12.26
C VAL A 184 -5.16 -1.16 -12.42
N PHE A 185 -5.65 -0.22 -13.21
CA PHE A 185 -7.05 -0.08 -13.58
C PHE A 185 -7.19 -0.29 -15.08
N GLY A 186 -7.95 -1.32 -15.48
CA GLY A 186 -8.08 -1.72 -16.88
C GLY A 186 -8.86 -0.73 -17.75
N LYS A 187 -9.74 0.09 -17.16
CA LYS A 187 -10.57 1.07 -17.89
C LYS A 187 -10.70 2.37 -17.10
N PRO A 188 -10.90 3.51 -17.78
CA PRO A 188 -11.28 4.75 -17.11
C PRO A 188 -12.71 4.66 -16.55
N GLY A 189 -12.97 5.37 -15.45
CA GLY A 189 -14.27 5.55 -14.81
C GLY A 189 -14.16 5.58 -13.29
N VAL A 190 -15.31 5.53 -12.62
CA VAL A 190 -15.41 5.51 -11.16
C VAL A 190 -15.16 4.10 -10.62
N TYR A 191 -14.29 4.01 -9.61
CA TYR A 191 -14.01 2.79 -8.87
C TYR A 191 -14.31 2.97 -7.38
N LEU A 192 -14.95 1.97 -6.79
CA LEU A 192 -15.18 1.85 -5.35
C LEU A 192 -14.58 0.55 -4.84
N LEU A 193 -13.67 0.63 -3.87
CA LEU A 193 -13.00 -0.53 -3.28
C LEU A 193 -13.37 -0.64 -1.81
N ALA A 194 -14.13 -1.69 -1.47
CA ALA A 194 -14.49 -1.99 -0.09
C ALA A 194 -13.31 -2.69 0.60
N LEU A 195 -12.81 -2.08 1.65
CA LEU A 195 -11.67 -2.57 2.43
C LEU A 195 -12.07 -2.76 3.89
N ASP A 196 -11.45 -3.72 4.55
CA ASP A 196 -11.34 -3.74 6.00
C ASP A 196 -9.89 -3.89 6.45
N ILE A 197 -9.65 -3.52 7.70
CA ILE A 197 -8.42 -3.79 8.42
C ILE A 197 -8.78 -4.41 9.76
N THR A 198 -8.22 -5.59 10.06
CA THR A 198 -8.37 -6.26 11.35
C THR A 198 -7.07 -6.28 12.15
N ALA A 199 -7.17 -6.02 13.45
CA ALA A 199 -6.06 -6.00 14.40
C ALA A 199 -6.49 -6.73 15.69
N GLY A 200 -6.16 -8.02 15.81
CA GLY A 200 -6.74 -8.87 16.86
C GLY A 200 -8.26 -8.94 16.71
N ASP A 201 -8.99 -8.62 17.79
CA ASP A 201 -10.46 -8.58 17.79
C ASP A 201 -11.04 -7.27 17.24
N ALA A 202 -10.21 -6.26 16.98
CA ALA A 202 -10.65 -5.01 16.39
C ALA A 202 -10.75 -5.11 14.87
N SER A 203 -11.75 -4.43 14.30
CA SER A 203 -11.92 -4.27 12.86
C SER A 203 -12.44 -2.89 12.52
N ALA A 204 -12.01 -2.34 11.39
CA ALA A 204 -12.56 -1.15 10.78
C ALA A 204 -12.69 -1.35 9.28
N SER A 205 -13.79 -0.82 8.72
CA SER A 205 -14.11 -0.96 7.29
C SER A 205 -14.31 0.40 6.64
N THR A 206 -14.00 0.48 5.35
CA THR A 206 -14.20 1.69 4.55
C THR A 206 -14.42 1.36 3.07
N VAL A 207 -14.78 2.38 2.29
CA VAL A 207 -14.80 2.32 0.82
C VAL A 207 -13.91 3.41 0.27
N LEU A 208 -12.84 3.02 -0.43
CA LEU A 208 -12.02 3.96 -1.20
C LEU A 208 -12.77 4.38 -2.46
N ARG A 209 -12.66 5.66 -2.81
CA ARG A 209 -13.25 6.26 -4.01
C ARG A 209 -12.15 6.69 -4.95
N LEU A 210 -12.19 6.22 -6.19
CA LEU A 210 -11.22 6.58 -7.20
C LEU A 210 -11.91 7.05 -8.48
N ALA A 211 -11.38 8.12 -9.06
CA ALA A 211 -11.74 8.62 -10.38
C ALA A 211 -10.58 8.34 -11.33
N VAL A 212 -10.76 7.40 -12.26
CA VAL A 212 -9.70 6.92 -13.15
C VAL A 212 -9.87 7.51 -14.55
N GLY A 213 -8.84 8.16 -15.06
CA GLY A 213 -8.81 8.85 -16.35
C GLY A 213 -9.33 10.28 -16.30
N ASP A 214 -8.77 11.14 -17.17
CA ASP A 214 -9.03 12.59 -17.12
C ASP A 214 -10.48 12.97 -17.41
N ALA A 215 -11.19 12.14 -18.17
CA ALA A 215 -12.61 12.30 -18.49
C ALA A 215 -13.57 11.87 -17.37
N THR A 216 -13.07 11.25 -16.30
CA THR A 216 -13.89 10.85 -15.15
C THR A 216 -13.99 12.00 -14.16
N ASP A 217 -15.21 12.46 -13.89
CA ASP A 217 -15.46 13.51 -12.91
C ASP A 217 -15.23 12.98 -11.48
N PRO A 218 -14.36 13.61 -10.67
CA PRO A 218 -14.21 13.26 -9.26
C PRO A 218 -15.50 13.36 -8.45
N ASP A 219 -16.46 14.21 -8.80
CA ASP A 219 -17.71 14.35 -8.07
C ASP A 219 -18.66 13.16 -8.29
N ASP A 220 -18.57 12.50 -9.45
CA ASP A 220 -19.24 11.22 -9.67
C ASP A 220 -18.69 10.15 -8.72
N ALA A 221 -17.37 10.10 -8.52
CA ALA A 221 -16.75 9.17 -7.58
C ALA A 221 -17.10 9.49 -6.12
N ARG A 222 -17.25 10.78 -5.78
CA ARG A 222 -17.63 11.24 -4.44
C ARG A 222 -19.03 10.75 -4.06
N THR A 223 -19.97 10.88 -4.97
CA THR A 223 -21.39 10.57 -4.75
C THR A 223 -21.74 9.11 -5.02
N ALA A 224 -20.87 8.34 -5.67
CA ALA A 224 -21.07 6.92 -5.92
C ALA A 224 -21.17 6.10 -4.63
N ALA A 225 -22.07 5.11 -4.66
CA ALA A 225 -22.30 4.17 -3.57
C ALA A 225 -21.83 2.76 -3.94
N PHE A 226 -21.23 2.06 -2.98
CA PHE A 226 -20.92 0.64 -3.14
C PHE A 226 -22.21 -0.16 -2.96
N THR A 227 -22.64 -0.88 -4.00
CA THR A 227 -23.95 -1.55 -4.03
C THR A 227 -23.87 -3.07 -4.07
N GLN A 228 -22.68 -3.63 -4.30
CA GLN A 228 -22.51 -5.07 -4.39
C GLN A 228 -22.58 -5.71 -2.99
N PRO A 229 -23.13 -6.93 -2.85
CA PRO A 229 -23.07 -7.66 -1.61
C PRO A 229 -21.62 -7.95 -1.21
N LEU A 230 -21.27 -7.73 0.05
CA LEU A 230 -19.97 -8.12 0.60
C LEU A 230 -20.07 -9.55 1.19
N PRO A 231 -19.05 -10.40 0.99
CA PRO A 231 -19.05 -11.75 1.54
C PRO A 231 -19.07 -11.72 3.07
N SER A 232 -19.74 -12.68 3.71
CA SER A 232 -19.75 -12.83 5.16
C SER A 232 -18.36 -13.23 5.68
N GLY A 233 -17.81 -12.42 6.59
CA GLY A 233 -16.43 -12.45 7.07
C GLY A 233 -16.14 -11.10 7.75
N SER A 234 -15.33 -11.04 8.80
CA SER A 234 -15.54 -10.11 9.92
C SER A 234 -15.64 -8.61 9.57
N ALA A 235 -16.81 -8.04 9.92
CA ALA A 235 -17.18 -6.64 10.11
C ALA A 235 -17.34 -5.68 8.91
N ALA A 236 -18.33 -5.94 8.06
CA ALA A 236 -19.18 -4.85 7.57
C ALA A 236 -20.12 -4.41 8.71
N ALA A 237 -19.60 -3.70 9.70
CA ALA A 237 -20.40 -2.98 10.69
C ALA A 237 -20.02 -1.50 10.61
N ALA A 238 -20.91 -0.70 10.01
CA ALA A 238 -20.92 0.72 10.30
C ALA A 238 -21.05 0.90 11.82
N PHE A 239 -20.19 1.73 12.41
CA PHE A 239 -20.11 1.98 13.85
C PHE A 239 -21.50 2.23 14.46
N LYS A 240 -21.93 1.34 15.34
CA LYS A 240 -22.85 1.69 16.42
C LYS A 240 -22.05 1.64 17.71
N ASP A 241 -22.07 2.77 18.43
CA ASP A 241 -21.43 2.91 19.74
C ASP A 241 -21.78 1.73 20.65
N SER A 242 -20.80 1.24 21.41
CA SER A 242 -21.08 0.42 22.58
C SER A 242 -20.10 0.75 23.71
N PRO A 243 -20.59 0.86 24.96
CA PRO A 243 -19.81 1.31 26.09
C PRO A 243 -19.01 0.20 26.79
N SER A 244 -17.88 0.62 27.36
CA SER A 244 -17.19 0.19 28.59
C SER A 244 -17.07 -1.29 29.00
N ARG A 245 -15.80 -1.74 28.97
CA ARG A 245 -15.03 -2.56 29.94
C ARG A 245 -15.71 -3.74 30.66
N THR A 246 -15.12 -4.92 30.49
CA THR A 246 -14.85 -5.85 31.61
C THR A 246 -13.51 -6.59 31.39
N SER A 247 -12.71 -6.64 32.46
CA SER A 247 -11.44 -7.35 32.58
C SER A 247 -11.56 -8.88 32.48
N MET A 248 -10.53 -9.56 31.96
CA MET A 248 -10.11 -10.87 32.46
C MET A 248 -8.64 -11.20 32.17
N THR A 249 -8.07 -11.97 33.09
CA THR A 249 -6.66 -12.27 33.41
C THR A 249 -5.90 -13.16 32.42
N PRO A 250 -4.54 -13.18 32.44
CA PRO A 250 -3.72 -13.83 31.42
C PRO A 250 -3.45 -15.31 31.72
N PHE A 251 -3.43 -16.13 30.67
CA PHE A 251 -2.81 -17.47 30.68
C PHE A 251 -1.47 -17.42 29.92
N LEU A 252 -0.41 -17.83 30.60
CA LEU A 252 0.93 -18.02 30.08
C LEU A 252 1.02 -19.36 29.31
N PHE A 253 1.46 -19.34 28.06
CA PHE A 253 2.14 -20.50 27.46
C PHE A 253 3.31 -20.06 26.58
N GLY A 254 4.49 -20.61 26.90
CA GLY A 254 5.75 -20.34 26.24
C GLY A 254 5.93 -21.15 24.95
N GLY A 255 6.56 -20.52 23.97
CA GLY A 255 6.91 -21.13 22.68
C GLY A 255 7.84 -20.24 21.85
N GLY A 256 8.89 -19.67 22.46
CA GLY A 256 9.73 -18.64 21.84
C GLY A 256 11.13 -19.07 21.38
N ALA A 257 11.51 -20.35 21.45
CA ALA A 257 12.94 -20.71 21.34
C ALA A 257 13.39 -21.35 20.01
N LEU A 258 12.50 -21.67 19.05
CA LEU A 258 12.89 -22.47 17.87
C LEU A 258 12.97 -21.72 16.53
N VAL A 259 12.46 -20.48 16.43
CA VAL A 259 12.48 -19.73 15.15
C VAL A 259 13.72 -18.81 15.01
N ALA A 260 14.32 -18.39 16.14
CA ALA A 260 15.52 -17.54 16.13
C ALA A 260 16.77 -18.24 15.55
N ALA A 261 16.87 -19.56 15.68
CA ALA A 261 18.02 -20.33 15.17
C ALA A 261 18.04 -20.43 13.63
N LEU A 262 16.88 -20.39 12.97
CA LEU A 262 16.79 -20.48 11.50
C LEU A 262 17.18 -19.16 10.82
N ILE A 263 16.80 -18.02 11.39
CA ILE A 263 17.12 -16.69 10.84
C ILE A 263 18.62 -16.36 10.96
N ALA A 264 19.26 -16.74 12.07
CA ALA A 264 20.70 -16.53 12.25
C ALA A 264 21.55 -17.34 11.24
N SER A 265 21.11 -18.55 10.89
CA SER A 265 21.83 -19.43 9.94
C SER A 265 21.81 -18.89 8.49
N LEU A 266 20.75 -18.17 8.11
CA LEU A 266 20.59 -17.62 6.77
C LEU A 266 21.40 -16.32 6.58
N ALA A 267 21.47 -15.49 7.62
CA ALA A 267 22.29 -14.27 7.64
C ALA A 267 23.80 -14.58 7.54
N LEU A 268 24.27 -15.62 8.25
CA LEU A 268 25.67 -16.05 8.20
C LEU A 268 26.06 -16.59 6.81
N ARG A 269 25.18 -17.33 6.13
CA ARG A 269 25.43 -17.82 4.75
C ARG A 269 25.51 -16.67 3.74
N GLN A 270 24.66 -15.64 3.86
CA GLN A 270 24.71 -14.48 2.97
C GLN A 270 26.00 -13.65 3.14
N SER A 271 26.50 -13.51 4.36
CA SER A 271 27.77 -12.80 4.61
C SER A 271 29.00 -13.53 4.04
N ALA A 272 29.00 -14.86 4.02
CA ALA A 272 30.11 -15.66 3.50
C ALA A 272 30.19 -15.59 1.96
N VAL A 273 29.02 -15.60 1.29
CA VAL A 273 28.94 -15.47 -0.17
C VAL A 273 29.39 -14.07 -0.63
N ARG A 274 28.99 -13.01 0.09
CA ARG A 274 29.42 -11.63 -0.21
C ARG A 274 30.93 -11.44 -0.07
N ARG A 275 31.52 -11.93 1.03
CA ARG A 275 32.98 -11.84 1.25
C ARG A 275 33.80 -12.61 0.21
N ARG A 276 33.25 -13.69 -0.35
CA ARG A 276 33.91 -14.47 -1.41
C ARG A 276 33.88 -13.72 -2.75
N ALA A 277 32.74 -13.12 -3.10
CA ALA A 277 32.60 -12.30 -4.30
C ALA A 277 33.46 -11.03 -4.27
N GLU A 278 33.64 -10.41 -3.10
CA GLU A 278 34.52 -9.25 -2.91
C GLU A 278 36.00 -9.61 -3.08
N LYS A 279 36.44 -10.77 -2.57
CA LYS A 279 37.82 -11.26 -2.75
C LYS A 279 38.13 -11.60 -4.20
N GLU A 280 37.18 -12.19 -4.93
CA GLU A 280 37.36 -12.52 -6.35
C GLU A 280 37.38 -11.28 -7.26
N ARG A 281 36.74 -10.17 -6.83
CA ARG A 281 36.80 -8.87 -7.52
C ARG A 281 38.09 -8.10 -7.23
N ALA A 282 38.67 -8.25 -6.05
CA ALA A 282 39.94 -7.60 -5.68
C ALA A 282 41.18 -8.31 -6.28
N ALA A 283 41.01 -9.50 -6.86
CA ALA A 283 42.08 -10.29 -7.45
C ALA A 283 42.11 -10.23 -9.00
N ARG A 284 41.30 -9.37 -9.62
CA ARG A 284 41.30 -9.05 -11.05
C ARG A 284 41.76 -7.63 -11.27
#